data_AF-A0A5C6ACQ2-F1
#
_entry.id   AF-A0A5C6ACQ2-F1
#
_cell.length_a   1.000
_cell.length_b   1.000
_cell.length_c   1.000
_cell.angle_alpha   90.00
_cell.angle_beta   90.00
_cell.angle_gamma   90.00
#
_symmetry.space_group_name_H-M   'P 1'
#
loop_
_entity.id
_entity.type
_entity.pdbx_description
1 polymer ?
#
loop_
_entity_poly.entity_id
_entity_poly.type
_entity_poly.pdbx_seq_one_letter_code
_entity_poly.pdbx_strand_id
1 'polypeptide(L)'
;MIVESAFSILPESIAGLGFQRVKREANAVGSFSFSLLNALHSKNVVDPIQRLQLEKPYDTRNAPLPVNNRHCDIFVDYGGSKIGSKRLANFGWRYRNYVEAKFLKSYRRTPSGKDTRASQVSAEVVADLIRLVALVPEPDCYACSHRPSTSTARYFLVVSDYPLRIFINNYLTLLQSTFDNPLKRARIPLDLTSSPARTAFAERVGNGFAAINLDLTQCTCFSHFPLDPNQPNSCWMLLIRIDSAIISLNLPGAFHKYQINLDRTLVEQSPGDYRIIRDFVASNVK
;
A
#
# COMPACT_ATOMS: atom_id res chain seq x y z
N MET A 1 6.97 -8.78 13.43
CA MET A 1 5.57 -8.60 12.98
C MET A 1 5.31 -9.57 11.85
N ILE A 2 4.08 -10.03 11.62
CA ILE A 2 3.82 -11.18 10.72
C ILE A 2 4.08 -10.82 9.25
N VAL A 3 3.56 -9.69 8.78
CA VAL A 3 3.72 -9.24 7.38
C VAL A 3 5.19 -8.98 7.06
N GLU A 4 5.92 -8.34 7.96
CA GLU A 4 7.34 -8.06 7.84
C GLU A 4 8.19 -9.34 7.91
N SER A 5 7.80 -10.30 8.75
CA SER A 5 8.44 -11.61 8.82
C SER A 5 8.23 -12.41 7.54
N ALA A 6 7.02 -12.34 6.96
CA ALA A 6 6.73 -12.94 5.67
C ALA A 6 7.57 -12.30 4.56
N PHE A 7 7.76 -10.97 4.60
CA PHE A 7 8.61 -10.26 3.65
C PHE A 7 10.07 -10.69 3.73
N SER A 8 10.59 -10.98 4.93
CA SER A 8 11.94 -11.52 5.09
C SER A 8 12.13 -12.92 4.49
N ILE A 9 11.05 -13.70 4.34
CA ILE A 9 11.05 -15.05 3.77
C ILE A 9 10.70 -15.04 2.26
N LEU A 10 10.10 -13.96 1.78
CA LEU A 10 9.67 -13.81 0.37
C LEU A 10 10.78 -14.08 -0.66
N PRO A 11 12.06 -13.67 -0.48
CA PRO A 11 13.11 -13.98 -1.45
C PRO A 11 13.24 -15.48 -1.73
N GLU A 12 13.15 -16.31 -0.69
CA GLU A 12 13.22 -17.77 -0.80
C GLU A 12 11.98 -18.32 -1.52
N SER A 13 10.79 -17.78 -1.20
CA SER A 13 9.53 -18.18 -1.85
C SER A 13 9.56 -17.86 -3.36
N ILE A 14 10.08 -16.69 -3.74
CA ILE A 14 10.22 -16.27 -5.13
C ILE A 14 11.25 -17.14 -5.88
N ALA A 15 12.34 -17.53 -5.22
CA ALA A 15 13.33 -18.41 -5.81
C ALA A 15 12.78 -19.83 -6.04
N GLY A 16 12.00 -20.37 -5.10
CA GLY A 16 11.49 -21.74 -5.13
C GLY A 16 10.23 -21.97 -5.96
N LEU A 17 9.28 -21.03 -6.01
CA LEU A 17 7.94 -21.24 -6.57
C LEU A 17 7.85 -21.07 -8.10
N GLY A 18 8.97 -21.04 -8.82
CA GLY A 18 8.95 -20.83 -10.26
C GLY A 18 8.41 -19.45 -10.68
N PHE A 19 8.37 -18.47 -9.76
CA PHE A 19 8.04 -17.07 -10.04
C PHE A 19 8.86 -16.53 -11.22
N GLN A 20 10.12 -16.98 -11.33
CA GLN A 20 11.01 -16.63 -12.43
C GLN A 20 10.49 -17.05 -13.81
N ARG A 21 9.63 -18.07 -13.90
CA ARG A 21 9.01 -18.56 -15.14
C ARG A 21 7.82 -17.69 -15.57
N VAL A 22 7.02 -17.22 -14.61
CA VAL A 22 5.84 -16.39 -14.87
C VAL A 22 5.90 -15.15 -13.99
N LYS A 23 6.46 -14.08 -14.54
CA LYS A 23 6.66 -12.80 -13.87
C LYS A 23 5.41 -11.91 -14.05
N ARG A 24 4.43 -12.03 -13.15
CA ARG A 24 3.13 -11.30 -13.15
C ARG A 24 2.71 -10.92 -11.72
N GLU A 25 1.83 -9.92 -11.61
CA GLU A 25 1.31 -9.41 -10.33
C GLU A 25 0.62 -10.49 -9.50
N ALA A 26 -0.26 -11.29 -10.10
CA ALA A 26 -0.90 -12.44 -9.43
C ALA A 26 0.10 -13.42 -8.81
N ASN A 27 1.29 -13.57 -9.40
CA ASN A 27 2.33 -14.43 -8.84
C ASN A 27 3.09 -13.76 -7.70
N ALA A 28 3.20 -12.44 -7.67
CA ALA A 28 3.79 -11.72 -6.54
C ALA A 28 2.84 -11.80 -5.34
N VAL A 29 1.54 -11.60 -5.57
CA VAL A 29 0.45 -11.81 -4.60
C VAL A 29 0.48 -13.25 -4.07
N GLY A 30 0.52 -14.26 -4.97
CA GLY A 30 0.57 -15.67 -4.59
C GLY A 30 1.83 -16.05 -3.81
N SER A 31 3.01 -15.56 -4.23
CA SER A 31 4.27 -15.83 -3.53
C SER A 31 4.27 -15.21 -2.13
N PHE A 32 3.80 -13.98 -2.00
CA PHE A 32 3.72 -13.32 -0.69
C PHE A 32 2.66 -13.94 0.22
N SER A 33 1.54 -14.38 -0.35
CA SER A 33 0.52 -15.16 0.35
C SER A 33 1.09 -16.45 0.94
N PHE A 34 1.92 -17.17 0.18
CA PHE A 34 2.62 -18.34 0.69
C PHE A 34 3.60 -17.99 1.81
N SER A 35 4.39 -16.91 1.66
CA SER A 35 5.27 -16.42 2.72
C SER A 35 4.50 -16.01 3.98
N LEU A 36 3.30 -15.43 3.84
CA LEU A 36 2.40 -15.10 4.94
C LEU A 36 1.89 -16.36 5.66
N LEU A 37 1.49 -17.39 4.91
CA LEU A 37 1.09 -18.68 5.51
C LEU A 37 2.25 -19.29 6.31
N ASN A 38 3.47 -19.29 5.77
CA ASN A 38 4.65 -19.77 6.50
C ASN A 38 4.93 -18.95 7.75
N ALA A 39 4.81 -17.62 7.67
CA ALA A 39 4.96 -16.75 8.82
C ALA A 39 3.89 -17.03 9.89
N LEU A 40 2.63 -17.24 9.49
CA LEU A 40 1.54 -17.59 10.42
C LEU A 40 1.76 -18.97 11.08
N HIS A 41 2.14 -19.98 10.29
CA HIS A 41 2.50 -21.30 10.81
C HIS A 41 3.66 -21.22 11.82
N SER A 42 4.72 -20.46 11.52
CA SER A 42 5.88 -20.30 12.41
C SER A 42 5.54 -19.63 13.75
N LYS A 43 4.39 -18.96 13.83
CA LYS A 43 3.89 -18.30 15.05
C LYS A 43 2.74 -19.06 15.70
N ASN A 44 2.51 -20.33 15.31
CA ASN A 44 1.46 -21.19 15.84
C ASN A 44 0.07 -20.55 15.78
N VAL A 45 -0.20 -19.77 14.73
CA VAL A 45 -1.55 -19.24 14.49
C VAL A 45 -2.45 -20.39 14.05
N VAL A 46 -3.52 -20.63 14.79
CA VAL A 46 -4.53 -21.66 14.48
C VAL A 46 -5.25 -21.31 13.18
N ASP A 47 -5.37 -22.31 12.29
CA ASP A 47 -5.99 -22.25 10.97
C ASP A 47 -5.50 -21.07 10.11
N PRO A 48 -4.20 -21.04 9.75
CA PRO A 48 -3.59 -19.87 9.11
C PRO A 48 -4.21 -19.53 7.75
N ILE A 49 -4.74 -20.52 7.03
CA ILE A 49 -5.43 -20.28 5.76
C ILE A 49 -6.71 -19.46 5.95
N GLN A 50 -7.44 -19.64 7.05
CA GLN A 50 -8.65 -18.86 7.34
C GLN A 50 -8.34 -17.40 7.72
N ARG A 51 -7.06 -17.12 8.05
CA ARG A 51 -6.59 -15.78 8.41
C ARG A 51 -6.19 -14.95 7.20
N LEU A 52 -6.14 -15.56 6.01
CA LEU A 52 -5.72 -14.94 4.77
C LEU A 52 -6.90 -14.90 3.79
N GLN A 53 -7.21 -13.72 3.26
CA GLN A 53 -8.21 -13.54 2.21
C GLN A 53 -7.57 -12.76 1.07
N LEU A 54 -7.69 -13.28 -0.15
CA LEU A 54 -7.31 -12.58 -1.36
C LEU A 54 -8.50 -11.81 -1.91
N GLU A 55 -8.24 -10.71 -2.62
CA GLU A 55 -9.29 -9.87 -3.22
C GLU A 55 -10.37 -9.51 -2.18
N LYS A 56 -9.94 -9.01 -1.01
CA LYS A 56 -10.86 -8.68 0.06
C LYS A 56 -11.58 -7.37 -0.27
N PRO A 57 -12.92 -7.33 -0.27
CA PRO A 57 -13.63 -6.08 -0.45
C PRO A 57 -13.27 -5.06 0.62
N TYR A 58 -13.02 -3.81 0.20
CA TYR A 58 -12.84 -2.68 1.10
C TYR A 58 -14.16 -2.30 1.80
N ASP A 59 -15.31 -2.57 1.17
CA ASP A 59 -16.61 -2.35 1.77
C ASP A 59 -16.89 -3.33 2.91
N THR A 60 -17.56 -2.82 3.94
CA THR A 60 -18.05 -3.65 5.04
C THR A 60 -19.48 -3.26 5.36
N ARG A 61 -20.21 -4.11 6.09
CA ARG A 61 -21.58 -3.81 6.54
C ARG A 61 -21.68 -2.47 7.27
N ASN A 62 -20.65 -2.12 8.04
CA ASN A 62 -20.62 -0.89 8.85
C ASN A 62 -19.99 0.30 8.11
N ALA A 63 -19.34 0.05 6.99
CA ALA A 63 -18.70 1.06 6.15
C ALA A 63 -18.89 0.68 4.66
N PRO A 64 -20.14 0.69 4.15
CA PRO A 64 -20.41 0.32 2.76
C PRO A 64 -19.82 1.36 1.80
N LEU A 65 -19.34 0.93 0.64
CA LEU A 65 -18.89 1.82 -0.44
C LEU A 65 -20.03 2.13 -1.41
N PRO A 66 -19.98 3.26 -2.12
CA PRO A 66 -20.97 3.58 -3.16
C PRO A 66 -20.89 2.65 -4.39
N VAL A 67 -19.79 1.91 -4.55
CA VAL A 67 -19.55 0.96 -5.65
C VAL A 67 -18.97 -0.35 -5.13
N ASN A 68 -19.42 -1.48 -5.68
CA ASN A 68 -19.15 -2.84 -5.16
C ASN A 68 -18.00 -3.57 -5.88
N ASN A 69 -16.88 -2.90 -6.14
CA ASN A 69 -15.78 -3.51 -6.90
C ASN A 69 -14.37 -3.13 -6.42
N ARG A 70 -14.26 -2.54 -5.23
CA ARG A 70 -12.96 -2.15 -4.68
C ARG A 70 -12.49 -3.20 -3.69
N HIS A 71 -11.39 -3.86 -4.04
CA HIS A 71 -10.80 -4.94 -3.29
C HIS A 71 -9.35 -4.60 -2.99
N CYS A 72 -8.83 -5.08 -1.86
CA CYS A 72 -7.40 -5.12 -1.61
C CYS A 72 -6.86 -6.48 -2.03
N ASP A 73 -5.63 -6.52 -2.54
CA ASP A 73 -5.05 -7.75 -3.05
C ASP A 73 -4.96 -8.84 -1.98
N ILE A 74 -4.48 -8.47 -0.78
CA ILE A 74 -4.34 -9.39 0.34
C ILE A 74 -4.82 -8.74 1.63
N PHE A 75 -5.70 -9.45 2.33
CA PHE A 75 -6.13 -9.13 3.67
C PHE A 75 -5.71 -10.25 4.63
N VAL A 76 -5.09 -9.84 5.75
CA VAL A 76 -4.68 -10.75 6.81
C VAL A 76 -5.35 -10.34 8.12
N ASP A 77 -6.17 -11.22 8.69
CA ASP A 77 -6.77 -11.05 10.02
C ASP A 77 -6.38 -12.21 10.93
N TYR A 78 -5.45 -11.94 11.85
CA TYR A 78 -5.08 -12.87 12.93
C TYR A 78 -5.64 -12.46 14.30
N GLY A 79 -6.75 -11.71 14.33
CA GLY A 79 -7.51 -11.32 15.53
C GLY A 79 -7.78 -12.46 16.51
N GLY A 80 -8.21 -13.61 15.97
CA GLY A 80 -8.55 -14.79 16.76
C GLY A 80 -7.35 -15.45 17.48
N SER A 81 -6.12 -15.12 17.08
CA SER A 81 -4.91 -15.73 17.66
C SER A 81 -4.49 -15.12 19.01
N LYS A 82 -5.00 -13.92 19.36
CA LYS A 82 -4.68 -13.18 20.60
C LYS A 82 -3.18 -13.01 20.89
N ILE A 83 -2.31 -13.10 19.88
CA ILE A 83 -0.85 -12.92 20.00
C ILE A 83 -0.41 -11.47 20.24
N GLY A 84 -1.37 -10.53 20.21
CA GLY A 84 -1.11 -9.10 20.33
C GLY A 84 -0.83 -8.62 21.75
N SER A 85 -0.07 -7.53 21.86
CA SER A 85 0.09 -6.80 23.12
C SER A 85 0.18 -5.29 22.87
N LYS A 86 -0.09 -4.47 23.89
CA LYS A 86 0.11 -3.01 23.84
C LYS A 86 1.56 -2.67 23.47
N ARG A 87 2.52 -3.46 23.96
CA ARG A 87 3.95 -3.30 23.62
C ARG A 87 4.21 -3.54 22.14
N LEU A 88 3.63 -4.59 21.55
CA LEU A 88 3.75 -4.87 20.11
C LEU A 88 3.08 -3.77 19.27
N ALA A 89 1.97 -3.21 19.75
CA ALA A 89 1.27 -2.14 19.04
C ALA A 89 2.17 -0.90 18.81
N ASN A 90 3.09 -0.60 19.74
CA ASN A 90 4.07 0.49 19.61
C ASN A 90 5.09 0.26 18.47
N PHE A 91 5.28 -0.98 18.04
CA PHE A 91 6.14 -1.33 16.90
C PHE A 91 5.38 -1.39 15.57
N GLY A 92 4.10 -1.01 15.56
CA GLY A 92 3.22 -1.00 14.38
C GLY A 92 2.46 -2.31 14.15
N TRP A 93 2.52 -3.26 15.08
CA TRP A 93 1.80 -4.53 14.96
C TRP A 93 0.27 -4.34 15.05
N ARG A 94 -0.50 -4.90 14.11
CA ARG A 94 -1.98 -4.84 14.11
C ARG A 94 -2.58 -6.20 13.78
N TYR A 95 -3.84 -6.44 14.16
CA TYR A 95 -4.52 -7.71 13.89
C TYR A 95 -4.99 -7.82 12.43
N ARG A 96 -5.47 -6.70 11.87
CA ARG A 96 -6.00 -6.60 10.51
C ARG A 96 -5.02 -5.84 9.64
N ASN A 97 -4.58 -6.45 8.55
CA ASN A 97 -3.56 -5.91 7.68
C ASN A 97 -4.07 -5.95 6.25
N TYR A 98 -4.06 -4.79 5.60
CA TYR A 98 -4.40 -4.63 4.19
C TYR A 98 -3.11 -4.45 3.42
N VAL A 99 -2.93 -5.22 2.36
CA VAL A 99 -1.75 -5.19 1.50
C VAL A 99 -2.21 -5.02 0.06
N GLU A 100 -1.69 -4.00 -0.61
CA GLU A 100 -1.68 -3.91 -2.07
C GLU A 100 -0.30 -4.32 -2.55
N ALA A 101 -0.23 -5.12 -3.61
CA ALA A 101 0.99 -5.73 -4.12
C ALA A 101 1.15 -5.45 -5.62
N LYS A 102 2.29 -4.85 -5.99
CA LYS A 102 2.60 -4.50 -7.36
C LYS A 102 3.76 -5.33 -7.90
N PHE A 103 3.63 -5.84 -9.12
CA PHE A 103 4.75 -6.42 -9.85
C PHE A 103 5.18 -5.55 -11.03
N LEU A 104 6.43 -5.08 -11.01
CA LEU A 104 6.99 -4.20 -12.03
C LEU A 104 7.97 -4.95 -12.92
N LYS A 105 7.63 -5.06 -14.19
CA LYS A 105 8.43 -5.78 -15.20
C LYS A 105 9.07 -4.82 -16.19
N SER A 106 10.38 -4.90 -16.41
CA SER A 106 11.02 -4.18 -17.51
C SER A 106 11.03 -5.03 -18.78
N TYR A 107 10.40 -4.54 -19.85
CA TYR A 107 10.36 -5.25 -21.14
C TYR A 107 11.55 -4.90 -22.04
N ARG A 108 12.11 -3.71 -21.84
CA ARG A 108 13.32 -3.24 -22.52
C ARG A 108 14.30 -3.01 -21.38
N ARG A 109 15.17 -3.98 -21.13
CA ARG A 109 16.22 -3.86 -20.10
C ARG A 109 17.12 -2.69 -20.47
N THR A 110 16.77 -1.48 -20.05
CA THR A 110 17.53 -0.27 -20.36
C THR A 110 18.65 -0.12 -19.34
N PRO A 111 19.93 -0.21 -19.73
CA PRO A 111 21.06 -0.08 -18.81
C PRO A 111 21.16 1.33 -18.21
N SER A 112 20.58 2.34 -18.88
CA SER A 112 20.39 3.70 -18.37
C SER A 112 19.10 4.29 -18.95
N GLY A 113 18.31 4.92 -18.09
CA GLY A 113 17.03 5.55 -18.48
C GLY A 113 15.83 5.11 -17.64
N LYS A 114 14.65 5.63 -18.00
CA LYS A 114 13.37 5.27 -17.41
C LYS A 114 12.70 4.20 -18.25
N ASP A 115 11.93 3.32 -17.58
CA ASP A 115 10.99 2.46 -18.31
C ASP A 115 10.01 3.36 -19.07
N THR A 116 9.67 3.00 -20.30
CA THR A 116 8.73 3.79 -21.12
C THR A 116 7.34 3.88 -20.47
N ARG A 117 7.03 2.96 -19.55
CA ARG A 117 5.77 2.91 -18.80
C ARG A 117 5.88 3.57 -17.42
N ALA A 118 7.00 4.23 -17.10
CA ALA A 118 7.20 4.79 -15.75
C ALA A 118 6.07 5.72 -15.31
N SER A 119 5.50 6.53 -16.22
CA SER A 119 4.35 7.39 -15.92
C SER A 119 3.08 6.59 -15.61
N GLN A 120 2.83 5.49 -16.31
CA GLN A 120 1.68 4.62 -16.05
C GLN A 120 1.87 3.89 -14.73
N VAL A 121 3.02 3.24 -14.53
CA VAL A 121 3.35 2.51 -13.30
C VAL A 121 3.27 3.43 -12.09
N SER A 122 3.79 4.65 -12.20
CA SER A 122 3.70 5.63 -11.12
C SER A 122 2.25 5.95 -10.76
N ALA A 123 1.36 6.07 -11.75
CA ALA A 123 -0.05 6.36 -11.49
C ALA A 123 -0.75 5.17 -10.81
N GLU A 124 -0.45 3.94 -11.24
CA GLU A 124 -0.94 2.71 -10.59
C GLU A 124 -0.46 2.64 -9.13
N VAL A 125 0.84 2.85 -8.89
CA VAL A 125 1.42 2.88 -7.52
C VAL A 125 0.75 3.96 -6.66
N VAL A 126 0.54 5.16 -7.19
CA VAL A 126 -0.12 6.25 -6.45
C VAL A 126 -1.59 5.91 -6.18
N ALA A 127 -2.30 5.29 -7.13
CA ALA A 127 -3.66 4.82 -6.92
C ALA A 127 -3.74 3.84 -5.76
N ASP A 128 -2.85 2.85 -5.71
CA ASP A 128 -2.80 1.84 -4.63
C ASP A 128 -2.49 2.46 -3.27
N LEU A 129 -1.56 3.43 -3.21
CA LEU A 129 -1.27 4.18 -1.98
C LEU A 129 -2.49 4.99 -1.52
N ILE A 130 -3.23 5.62 -2.44
CA ILE A 130 -4.47 6.33 -2.11
C ILE A 130 -5.54 5.34 -1.62
N ARG A 131 -5.70 4.18 -2.27
CA ARG A 131 -6.65 3.13 -1.84
C ARG A 131 -6.37 2.69 -0.41
N LEU A 132 -5.11 2.37 -0.09
CA LEU A 132 -4.71 1.95 1.26
C LEU A 132 -5.02 3.01 2.33
N VAL A 133 -4.89 4.29 2.01
CA VAL A 133 -5.16 5.38 2.97
C VAL A 133 -6.65 5.67 3.09
N ALA A 134 -7.37 5.74 1.96
CA ALA A 134 -8.75 6.20 1.91
C ALA A 134 -9.80 5.09 2.05
N LEU A 135 -9.57 3.90 1.47
CA LEU A 135 -10.59 2.85 1.35
C LEU A 135 -10.57 1.84 2.48
N VAL A 136 -9.47 1.70 3.22
CA VAL A 136 -9.43 0.83 4.41
C VAL A 136 -10.52 1.26 5.38
N PRO A 137 -11.42 0.35 5.80
CA PRO A 137 -12.60 0.70 6.57
C PRO A 137 -12.24 1.13 7.98
N GLU A 138 -12.76 2.30 8.40
CA GLU A 138 -12.62 2.85 9.75
C GLU A 138 -14.00 3.07 10.40
N PRO A 139 -14.62 2.01 10.98
CA PRO A 139 -15.97 2.07 11.54
C PRO A 139 -16.15 3.15 12.63
N ASP A 140 -15.11 3.43 13.40
CA ASP A 140 -15.12 4.42 14.47
C ASP A 140 -15.33 5.85 13.94
N CYS A 141 -14.91 6.13 12.71
CA CYS A 141 -15.21 7.38 12.01
C CYS A 141 -16.69 7.43 11.57
N TYR A 142 -17.30 6.31 11.15
CA TYR A 142 -18.74 6.26 10.82
C TYR A 142 -19.63 6.46 12.03
N ALA A 143 -19.21 5.94 13.18
CA ALA A 143 -19.95 6.03 14.42
C ALA A 143 -19.82 7.40 15.12
N CYS A 144 -19.07 8.35 14.55
CA CYS A 144 -18.73 9.64 15.18
C CYS A 144 -18.20 9.45 16.62
N SER A 145 -17.38 8.43 16.82
CA SER A 145 -16.87 8.08 18.15
C SER A 145 -16.01 9.20 18.73
N HIS A 146 -15.99 9.32 20.06
CA HIS A 146 -15.13 10.30 20.73
C HIS A 146 -13.67 9.81 20.66
N ARG A 147 -12.87 10.43 19.77
CA ARG A 147 -11.49 10.04 19.41
C ARG A 147 -11.43 8.70 18.66
N PRO A 148 -11.85 8.68 17.39
CA PRO A 148 -11.79 7.47 16.58
C PRO A 148 -10.34 6.99 16.45
N SER A 149 -10.14 5.68 16.44
CA SER A 149 -8.81 5.09 16.31
C SER A 149 -8.80 3.92 15.34
N THR A 150 -7.71 3.77 14.60
CA THR A 150 -7.56 2.65 13.67
C THR A 150 -6.91 1.43 14.32
N SER A 151 -7.53 0.27 14.11
CA SER A 151 -7.00 -1.04 14.50
C SER A 151 -6.32 -1.78 13.34
N THR A 152 -6.22 -1.13 12.18
CA THR A 152 -5.72 -1.73 10.93
C THR A 152 -4.29 -1.26 10.61
N ALA A 153 -3.55 -2.09 9.90
CA ALA A 153 -2.30 -1.73 9.26
C ALA A 153 -2.43 -1.77 7.74
N ARG A 154 -1.60 -0.96 7.07
CA ARG A 154 -1.62 -0.71 5.64
C ARG A 154 -0.22 -0.95 5.08
N TYR A 155 -0.13 -1.81 4.08
CA TYR A 155 1.12 -2.20 3.47
C TYR A 155 1.06 -2.08 1.96
N PHE A 156 2.14 -1.60 1.38
CA PHE A 156 2.35 -1.61 -0.05
C PHE A 156 3.58 -2.46 -0.36
N LEU A 157 3.39 -3.57 -1.07
CA LEU A 157 4.44 -4.47 -1.50
C LEU A 157 4.76 -4.20 -2.97
N VAL A 158 6.05 -4.07 -3.29
CA VAL A 158 6.52 -4.00 -4.67
C VAL A 158 7.58 -5.06 -4.90
N VAL A 159 7.42 -5.80 -5.99
CA VAL A 159 8.41 -6.74 -6.50
C VAL A 159 8.74 -6.35 -7.94
N SER A 160 10.01 -6.35 -8.31
CA SER A 160 10.40 -6.04 -9.69
C SER A 160 11.57 -6.89 -10.18
N ASP A 161 11.67 -7.03 -11.50
CA ASP A 161 12.78 -7.73 -12.17
C ASP A 161 13.92 -6.80 -12.59
N TYR A 162 13.84 -5.53 -12.21
CA TYR A 162 14.83 -4.48 -12.48
C TYR A 162 14.83 -3.43 -11.35
N PRO A 163 15.88 -2.61 -11.16
CA PRO A 163 15.90 -1.58 -10.13
C PRO A 163 14.64 -0.70 -10.10
N LEU A 164 13.99 -0.63 -8.94
CA LEU A 164 12.70 0.03 -8.73
C LEU A 164 12.65 1.48 -9.23
N ARG A 165 13.76 2.21 -9.12
CA ARG A 165 13.87 3.62 -9.54
C ARG A 165 13.49 3.88 -10.99
N ILE A 166 13.65 2.89 -11.89
CA ILE A 166 13.41 3.11 -13.33
C ILE A 166 11.92 3.16 -13.64
N PHE A 167 11.08 2.61 -12.77
CA PHE A 167 9.64 2.50 -12.95
C PHE A 167 8.87 3.68 -12.37
N ILE A 168 9.49 4.47 -11.49
CA ILE A 168 8.86 5.67 -10.93
C ILE A 168 9.25 6.89 -11.76
N ASN A 169 8.31 7.78 -12.06
CA ASN A 169 8.55 8.99 -12.82
C ASN A 169 9.44 9.97 -12.02
N ASN A 170 10.36 10.66 -12.69
CA ASN A 170 11.28 11.64 -12.06
C ASN A 170 10.56 12.83 -11.40
N TYR A 171 9.33 13.16 -11.83
CA TYR A 171 8.55 14.23 -11.20
C TYR A 171 8.09 13.87 -9.78
N LEU A 172 8.08 12.59 -9.42
CA LEU A 172 7.76 12.10 -8.07
C LEU A 172 9.06 11.84 -7.30
N THR A 173 9.89 12.85 -7.15
CA THR A 173 11.27 12.74 -6.64
C THR A 173 11.38 11.99 -5.31
N LEU A 174 10.47 12.23 -4.36
CA LEU A 174 10.50 11.59 -3.04
C LEU A 174 9.96 10.15 -3.05
N LEU A 175 8.99 9.85 -3.92
CA LEU A 175 8.58 8.45 -4.16
C LEU A 175 9.72 7.69 -4.84
N GLN A 176 10.34 8.29 -5.85
CA GLN A 176 11.47 7.73 -6.56
C GLN A 176 12.66 7.46 -5.63
N SER A 177 13.00 8.42 -4.76
CA SER A 177 14.11 8.25 -3.81
C SER A 177 13.83 7.12 -2.81
N THR A 178 12.57 6.99 -2.36
CA THR A 178 12.15 5.86 -1.52
C THR A 178 12.31 4.52 -2.25
N PHE A 179 12.05 4.48 -3.56
CA PHE A 179 12.20 3.26 -4.36
C PHE A 179 13.67 2.93 -4.70
N ASP A 180 14.53 3.94 -4.82
CA ASP A 180 15.95 3.76 -5.13
C ASP A 180 16.76 3.40 -3.88
N ASN A 181 16.58 4.16 -2.80
CA ASN A 181 17.30 4.00 -1.54
C ASN A 181 16.33 4.17 -0.35
N PRO A 182 15.54 3.14 -0.03
CA PRO A 182 14.51 3.22 1.01
C PRO A 182 15.13 3.45 2.39
N LEU A 183 14.88 4.63 2.95
CA LEU A 183 15.17 4.91 4.35
C LEU A 183 14.26 4.05 5.24
N LYS A 184 14.80 3.55 6.37
CA LYS A 184 13.99 2.80 7.37
C LYS A 184 12.73 3.56 7.78
N ARG A 185 12.82 4.89 7.85
CA ARG A 185 11.68 5.80 8.02
C ARG A 185 11.69 6.80 6.88
N ALA A 186 10.62 6.85 6.11
CA ALA A 186 10.49 7.74 4.96
C ALA A 186 9.21 8.59 5.08
N ARG A 187 9.24 9.78 4.46
CA ARG A 187 8.05 10.59 4.20
C ARG A 187 7.86 10.65 2.69
N ILE A 188 6.64 10.41 2.23
CA ILE A 188 6.31 10.36 0.80
C ILE A 188 5.15 11.31 0.52
N PRO A 189 5.44 12.60 0.23
CA PRO A 189 4.44 13.53 -0.21
C PRO A 189 4.12 13.28 -1.69
N LEU A 190 2.84 13.24 -2.00
CA LEU A 190 2.26 12.99 -3.31
C LEU A 190 1.25 14.10 -3.58
N ASP A 191 1.76 15.21 -4.10
CA ASP A 191 0.93 16.35 -4.50
C ASP A 191 0.46 16.18 -5.95
N LEU A 192 -0.82 15.86 -6.12
CA LEU A 192 -1.47 15.79 -7.44
C LEU A 192 -2.10 17.13 -7.85
N THR A 193 -2.01 18.17 -7.01
CA THR A 193 -2.69 19.46 -7.20
C THR A 193 -1.83 20.52 -7.89
N SER A 194 -0.51 20.54 -7.63
CA SER A 194 0.39 21.63 -8.04
C SER A 194 1.53 21.24 -8.98
N SER A 195 1.74 19.95 -9.24
CA SER A 195 2.89 19.45 -10.03
C SER A 195 2.74 19.66 -11.54
N PRO A 196 3.83 19.92 -12.32
CA PRO A 196 3.80 20.05 -13.78
C PRO A 196 3.22 18.83 -14.52
N ALA A 197 3.22 17.65 -13.89
CA ALA A 197 2.64 16.43 -14.46
C ALA A 197 1.14 16.26 -14.15
N ARG A 198 0.50 17.24 -13.48
CA ARG A 198 -0.84 17.16 -12.86
C ARG A 198 -1.91 16.51 -13.74
N THR A 199 -2.20 17.06 -14.92
CA THR A 199 -3.40 16.64 -15.65
C THR A 199 -3.24 15.23 -16.20
N ALA A 200 -2.15 14.96 -16.91
CA ALA A 200 -1.90 13.64 -17.51
C ALA A 200 -1.54 12.54 -16.49
N PHE A 201 -1.09 12.90 -15.29
CA PHE A 201 -0.79 11.96 -14.23
C PHE A 201 -2.02 11.67 -13.36
N ALA A 202 -2.73 12.70 -12.90
CA ALA A 202 -3.94 12.55 -12.11
C ALA A 202 -5.04 11.83 -12.90
N GLU A 203 -5.22 12.13 -14.19
CA GLU A 203 -6.20 11.42 -15.04
C GLU A 203 -5.88 9.92 -15.19
N ARG A 204 -4.63 9.51 -15.02
CA ARG A 204 -4.26 8.08 -15.00
C ARG A 204 -4.59 7.40 -13.68
N VAL A 205 -4.54 8.14 -12.57
CA VAL A 205 -4.95 7.64 -11.25
C VAL A 205 -6.48 7.51 -11.19
N GLY A 206 -7.21 8.50 -11.72
CA GLY A 206 -8.67 8.52 -11.66
C GLY A 206 -9.27 9.84 -12.11
N ASN A 207 -10.60 9.88 -12.19
CA ASN A 207 -11.32 11.09 -12.58
C ASN A 207 -11.30 12.12 -11.44
N GLY A 208 -10.90 13.36 -11.71
CA GLY A 208 -10.88 14.43 -10.70
C GLY A 208 -9.76 14.33 -9.65
N PHE A 209 -8.80 13.41 -9.80
CA PHE A 209 -7.72 13.22 -8.82
C PHE A 209 -6.72 14.39 -8.73
N ALA A 210 -6.81 15.37 -9.62
CA ALA A 210 -6.08 16.64 -9.50
C ALA A 210 -6.52 17.46 -8.26
N ALA A 211 -7.63 17.08 -7.62
CA ALA A 211 -8.11 17.65 -6.36
C ALA A 211 -7.53 16.98 -5.11
N ILE A 212 -6.83 15.84 -5.24
CA ILE A 212 -6.31 15.08 -4.10
C ILE A 212 -4.87 15.46 -3.80
N ASN A 213 -4.55 15.64 -2.52
CA ASN A 213 -3.19 15.63 -2.02
C ASN A 213 -3.04 14.52 -0.98
N LEU A 214 -1.99 13.72 -1.11
CA LEU A 214 -1.67 12.64 -0.19
C LEU A 214 -0.26 12.86 0.37
N ASP A 215 -0.12 12.89 1.68
CA ASP A 215 1.17 12.92 2.36
C ASP A 215 1.28 11.72 3.28
N LEU A 216 2.10 10.74 2.91
CA LEU A 216 2.48 9.66 3.80
C LEU A 216 3.54 10.21 4.75
N THR A 217 3.07 10.81 5.84
CA THR A 217 3.90 11.56 6.80
C THR A 217 4.96 10.68 7.47
N GLN A 218 4.65 9.40 7.68
CA GLN A 218 5.64 8.42 8.10
C GLN A 218 5.33 7.03 7.53
N CYS A 219 6.34 6.45 6.89
CA CYS A 219 6.38 5.09 6.40
C CYS A 219 7.56 4.35 7.02
N THR A 220 7.38 3.07 7.34
CA THR A 220 8.48 2.15 7.64
C THR A 220 8.78 1.30 6.43
N CYS A 221 10.00 1.35 5.90
CA CYS A 221 10.37 0.63 4.68
C CYS A 221 11.28 -0.56 5.00
N PHE A 222 11.04 -1.67 4.30
CA PHE A 222 11.85 -2.88 4.32
C PHE A 222 12.23 -3.23 2.88
N SER A 223 13.49 -3.51 2.60
CA SER A 223 13.94 -3.84 1.24
C SER A 223 14.81 -5.07 1.20
N HIS A 224 14.67 -5.81 0.10
CA HIS A 224 15.57 -6.88 -0.30
C HIS A 224 15.99 -6.60 -1.74
N PHE A 225 17.18 -6.01 -1.88
CA PHE A 225 17.80 -5.76 -3.18
C PHE A 225 18.85 -6.83 -3.45
N PRO A 226 19.01 -7.27 -4.71
CA PRO A 226 19.92 -8.35 -5.05
C PRO A 226 21.37 -7.92 -4.79
N LEU A 227 22.16 -8.82 -4.19
CA LEU A 227 23.60 -8.61 -4.00
C LEU A 227 24.33 -8.59 -5.35
N ASP A 228 23.92 -9.45 -6.27
CA ASP A 228 24.39 -9.45 -7.66
C ASP A 228 23.24 -9.04 -8.60
N PRO A 229 23.16 -7.77 -9.02
CA PRO A 229 22.08 -7.28 -9.87
C PRO A 229 22.13 -7.85 -11.30
N ASN A 230 23.22 -8.52 -11.70
CA ASN A 230 23.40 -9.03 -13.06
C ASN A 230 22.85 -10.45 -13.24
N GLN A 231 22.47 -11.14 -12.16
CA GLN A 231 21.91 -12.49 -12.26
C GLN A 231 20.52 -12.46 -12.94
N PRO A 232 20.20 -13.44 -13.82
CA PRO A 232 18.97 -13.44 -14.62
C PRO A 232 17.68 -13.54 -13.80
N ASN A 233 17.79 -13.94 -12.52
CA ASN A 233 16.69 -14.14 -11.59
C ASN A 233 16.69 -13.14 -10.42
N SER A 234 17.49 -12.07 -10.52
CA SER A 234 17.51 -11.03 -9.51
C SER A 234 16.17 -10.29 -9.43
N CYS A 235 15.70 -10.09 -8.21
CA CYS A 235 14.47 -9.36 -7.93
C CYS A 235 14.76 -8.27 -6.90
N TRP A 236 14.18 -7.09 -7.12
CA TRP A 236 14.16 -6.00 -6.16
C TRP A 236 12.82 -6.03 -5.46
N MET A 237 12.85 -6.03 -4.14
CA MET A 237 11.65 -6.10 -3.32
C MET A 237 11.65 -4.95 -2.33
N LEU A 238 10.49 -4.32 -2.18
CA LEU A 238 10.25 -3.23 -1.24
C LEU A 238 8.89 -3.44 -0.58
N LEU A 239 8.85 -3.45 0.74
CA LEU A 239 7.63 -3.40 1.53
C LEU A 239 7.60 -2.06 2.26
N ILE A 240 6.52 -1.31 2.07
CA ILE A 240 6.24 -0.06 2.76
C ILE A 240 5.07 -0.28 3.70
N ARG A 241 5.28 -0.06 5.00
CA ARG A 241 4.18 0.06 5.96
C ARG A 241 3.85 1.52 6.15
N ILE A 242 2.58 1.89 5.94
CA ILE A 242 2.09 3.25 6.18
C ILE A 242 1.74 3.38 7.66
N ASP A 243 2.52 4.17 8.39
CA ASP A 243 2.33 4.38 9.82
C ASP A 243 1.45 5.58 10.14
N SER A 244 1.59 6.66 9.36
CA SER A 244 0.74 7.84 9.43
C SER A 244 0.62 8.47 8.05
N ALA A 245 -0.53 9.08 7.79
CA ALA A 245 -0.85 9.69 6.51
C ALA A 245 -1.84 10.84 6.68
N ILE A 246 -1.79 11.79 5.75
CA ILE A 246 -2.76 12.87 5.60
C ILE A 246 -3.26 12.79 4.16
N ILE A 247 -4.56 12.77 3.98
CA ILE A 247 -5.20 12.91 2.68
C ILE A 247 -6.15 14.10 2.72
N SER A 248 -6.10 14.93 1.69
CA SER A 248 -7.03 16.02 1.52
C SER A 248 -7.64 16.02 0.11
N LEU A 249 -8.86 16.52 0.04
CA LEU A 249 -9.64 16.65 -1.18
C LEU A 249 -10.11 18.10 -1.29
N ASN A 250 -9.71 18.77 -2.37
CA ASN A 250 -10.02 20.16 -2.66
C ASN A 250 -11.05 20.24 -3.80
N LEU A 251 -12.33 20.30 -3.44
CA LEU A 251 -13.43 20.48 -4.38
C LEU A 251 -13.75 21.98 -4.52
N PRO A 252 -14.39 22.43 -5.61
CA PRO A 252 -14.84 23.81 -5.74
C PRO A 252 -15.71 24.23 -4.54
N GLY A 253 -15.19 25.14 -3.71
CA GLY A 253 -15.90 25.66 -2.54
C GLY A 253 -15.89 24.76 -1.29
N ALA A 254 -15.18 23.61 -1.31
CA ALA A 254 -15.12 22.71 -0.17
C ALA A 254 -13.73 22.05 -0.03
N PHE A 255 -13.20 22.05 1.19
CA PHE A 255 -11.94 21.39 1.51
C PHE A 255 -12.17 20.36 2.62
N HIS A 256 -11.83 19.11 2.31
CA HIS A 256 -11.97 17.98 3.22
C HIS A 256 -10.60 17.43 3.56
N LYS A 257 -10.38 17.05 4.83
CA LYS A 257 -9.11 16.49 5.28
C LYS A 257 -9.34 15.35 6.27
N TYR A 258 -8.61 14.27 6.04
CA TYR A 258 -8.56 13.09 6.91
C TYR A 258 -7.10 12.73 7.21
N GLN A 259 -6.83 12.40 8.47
CA GLN A 259 -5.48 12.12 8.96
C GLN A 259 -5.46 10.88 9.85
N ILE A 260 -4.48 10.02 9.60
CA ILE A 260 -4.12 8.87 10.41
C ILE A 260 -2.84 9.24 11.16
N ASN A 261 -2.92 9.36 12.48
CA ASN A 261 -1.76 9.68 13.32
C ASN A 261 -0.94 8.42 13.66
N LEU A 262 0.31 8.65 14.09
CA LEU A 262 1.21 7.59 14.53
C LEU A 262 0.68 6.79 15.73
N ASP A 263 0.00 7.48 16.63
CA ASP A 263 -0.71 6.91 17.78
C ASP A 263 -2.04 6.23 17.41
N ARG A 264 -2.38 6.24 16.11
CA ARG A 264 -3.58 5.67 15.50
C ARG A 264 -4.86 6.41 15.76
N THR A 265 -4.79 7.58 16.38
CA THR A 265 -5.94 8.47 16.38
C THR A 265 -6.24 8.93 14.96
N LEU A 266 -7.53 8.99 14.65
CA LEU A 266 -8.04 9.45 13.39
C LEU A 266 -8.57 10.87 13.59
N VAL A 267 -8.18 11.78 12.69
CA VAL A 267 -8.56 13.20 12.77
C VAL A 267 -9.18 13.61 11.45
N GLU A 268 -10.39 14.14 11.54
CA GLU A 268 -11.11 14.79 10.45
C GLU A 268 -11.08 16.30 10.68
N GLN A 269 -11.02 17.09 9.61
CA GLN A 269 -11.17 18.55 9.74
C GLN A 269 -12.61 18.92 10.07
N SER A 270 -13.58 18.26 9.46
CA SER A 270 -15.00 18.32 9.78
C SER A 270 -15.58 16.91 9.88
N PRO A 271 -16.52 16.65 10.81
CA PRO A 271 -17.14 15.33 10.93
C PRO A 271 -17.69 14.82 9.60
N GLY A 272 -17.26 13.63 9.18
CA GLY A 272 -17.68 13.01 7.91
C GLY A 272 -16.75 13.26 6.72
N ASP A 273 -15.68 14.04 6.87
CA ASP A 273 -14.67 14.26 5.82
C ASP A 273 -14.07 12.94 5.31
N TYR A 274 -13.83 11.98 6.20
CA TYR A 274 -13.32 10.66 5.83
C TYR A 274 -14.28 9.97 4.85
N ARG A 275 -15.59 10.01 5.11
CA ARG A 275 -16.59 9.40 4.24
C ARG A 275 -16.62 10.08 2.87
N ILE A 276 -16.56 11.41 2.83
CA ILE A 276 -16.55 12.17 1.58
C ILE A 276 -15.32 11.82 0.73
N ILE A 277 -14.14 11.82 1.34
CA ILE A 277 -12.89 11.47 0.66
C ILE A 277 -12.94 10.01 0.18
N ARG A 278 -13.36 9.08 1.04
CA ARG A 278 -13.46 7.66 0.70
C ARG A 278 -14.42 7.43 -0.47
N ASP A 279 -15.62 8.00 -0.41
CA ASP A 279 -16.65 7.80 -1.43
C ASP A 279 -16.23 8.42 -2.78
N PHE A 280 -15.54 9.56 -2.73
CA PHE A 280 -14.87 10.14 -3.90
C PHE A 280 -13.84 9.18 -4.50
N VAL A 281 -12.91 8.66 -3.68
CA VAL A 281 -11.86 7.74 -4.15
C VAL A 281 -12.47 6.46 -4.72
N ALA A 282 -13.43 5.85 -4.01
CA ALA A 282 -14.06 4.60 -4.43
C ALA A 282 -14.72 4.72 -5.81
N SER A 283 -15.40 5.85 -6.05
CA SER A 283 -16.14 6.09 -7.29
C SER A 283 -15.24 6.49 -8.46
N ASN A 284 -14.10 7.13 -8.20
CA ASN A 284 -13.35 7.82 -9.24
C ASN A 284 -11.96 7.23 -9.54
N VAL A 285 -11.39 6.40 -8.66
CA VAL A 285 -10.09 5.75 -8.91
C VAL A 285 -10.21 4.78 -10.10
N LYS A 286 -9.20 4.67 -10.96
CA LYS A 286 -9.18 3.69 -12.04
C LYS A 286 -8.77 2.33 -11.50
#